data_AF-A0A941W0E1-F1
#
_entry.id   AF-A0A941W0E1-F1
#
_cell.length_a   1.000
_cell.length_b   1.000
_cell.length_c   1.000
_cell.angle_alpha   90.00
_cell.angle_beta   90.00
_cell.angle_gamma   90.00
#
_symmetry.space_group_name_H-M   'P 1'
#
loop_
_entity.id
_entity.type
_entity.pdbx_description
1 polymer ?
#
loop_
_entity_poly.entity_id
_entity_poly.type
_entity_poly.pdbx_seq_one_letter_code
_entity_poly.pdbx_strand_id
1 'polypeptide(L)'
;PWSVNSEGRGPAWSNSLFEDAAEFGLGFRLTADKHLAFAQELLRALASQIDEDLVDDLISAEQVTEIDIRRQRGRLAELKQRLREIKDPRAQHLLSVADQLVRRSVWIVGGDGWAYDIGSSGVDHVLASGRDVNILVLDTEVYSNTGGQMSKSTPLGAVAKFAAAGKQSGKKDLALQAISYGNVFVARIALGANPQQTLLAFREAEAYNGPSLILAYSHCIAHGINMQRGLDQQHLAVESGHWPLLRYNPAVRESGENPFVLDSGRPKIPLKQYRYNEVRYKVLAHTNPKEAEELMDLAQHAVNRRWSIYEEMAARSGATFQPKFK
;
A
#
# COMPACT_ATOMS: atom_id res chain seq x y z
N PRO A 1 -6.15 10.41 16.93
CA PRO A 1 -7.04 9.24 16.87
C PRO A 1 -6.31 7.91 17.14
N TRP A 2 -5.00 7.83 16.87
CA TRP A 2 -4.17 6.70 17.26
C TRP A 2 -4.14 6.53 18.78
N SER A 3 -4.15 5.28 19.23
CA SER A 3 -4.08 4.90 20.64
C SER A 3 -3.14 3.71 20.81
N VAL A 4 -2.89 3.34 22.06
CA VAL A 4 -2.09 2.18 22.45
C VAL A 4 -2.99 1.02 22.88
N ASN A 5 -2.47 -0.20 22.75
CA ASN A 5 -3.08 -1.39 23.33
C ASN A 5 -2.83 -1.46 24.85
N SER A 6 -3.31 -2.53 25.50
CA SER A 6 -3.12 -2.77 26.95
C SER A 6 -1.66 -2.91 27.38
N GLU A 7 -0.74 -3.12 26.44
CA GLU A 7 0.71 -3.22 26.68
C GLU A 7 1.41 -1.86 26.46
N GLY A 8 0.66 -0.78 26.23
CA GLY A 8 1.20 0.55 25.95
C GLY A 8 1.82 0.69 24.54
N ARG A 9 1.55 -0.25 23.63
CA ARG A 9 2.10 -0.26 22.26
C ARG A 9 1.06 0.22 21.26
N GLY A 10 1.46 1.12 20.37
CA GLY A 10 0.60 1.64 19.31
C GLY A 10 1.41 2.19 18.14
N PRO A 11 0.75 2.66 17.08
CA PRO A 11 1.41 3.27 15.95
C PRO A 11 2.15 4.55 16.38
N ALA A 12 3.45 4.61 16.08
CA ALA A 12 4.18 5.88 16.11
C ALA A 12 3.82 6.63 14.82
N TRP A 13 3.14 7.76 14.96
CA TRP A 13 2.62 8.52 13.82
C TRP A 13 3.34 9.86 13.69
N SER A 14 3.72 10.20 12.46
CA SER A 14 4.32 11.48 12.11
C SER A 14 3.87 11.88 10.72
N ASN A 15 3.83 13.19 10.47
CA ASN A 15 3.55 13.78 9.17
C ASN A 15 4.63 14.82 8.90
N SER A 16 5.40 14.60 7.85
CA SER A 16 6.41 15.55 7.37
C SER A 16 5.73 16.61 6.51
N LEU A 17 5.76 16.45 5.18
CA LEU A 17 5.15 17.35 4.22
C LEU A 17 4.24 16.56 3.26
N PHE A 18 3.59 17.28 2.36
CA PHE A 18 2.66 16.67 1.42
C PHE A 18 3.39 15.93 0.30
N GLU A 19 4.56 16.41 -0.09
CA GLU A 19 5.37 15.94 -1.20
C GLU A 19 6.30 14.78 -0.83
N ASP A 20 6.73 14.66 0.42
CA ASP A 20 7.89 13.85 0.83
C ASP A 20 7.53 12.59 1.64
N ALA A 21 6.25 12.25 1.76
CA ALA A 21 5.83 11.17 2.66
C ALA A 21 6.49 9.82 2.33
N ALA A 22 6.82 9.56 1.06
CA ALA A 22 7.51 8.34 0.64
C ALA A 22 8.95 8.33 1.18
N GLU A 23 9.71 9.36 0.86
CA GLU A 23 11.10 9.56 1.24
C GLU A 23 11.26 9.62 2.77
N PHE A 24 10.30 10.26 3.45
CA PHE A 24 10.25 10.33 4.89
C PHE A 24 10.08 8.94 5.53
N GLY A 25 9.16 8.13 5.01
CA GLY A 25 9.01 6.73 5.41
C GLY A 25 10.24 5.88 5.12
N LEU A 26 10.87 6.07 3.96
CA LEU A 26 12.12 5.42 3.61
C LEU A 26 13.22 5.76 4.62
N GLY A 27 13.30 7.01 5.08
CA GLY A 27 14.22 7.43 6.14
C GLY A 27 14.05 6.63 7.44
N PHE A 28 12.82 6.37 7.86
CA PHE A 28 12.55 5.50 9.02
C PHE A 28 13.01 4.06 8.79
N ARG A 29 12.76 3.49 7.60
CA ARG A 29 13.22 2.14 7.25
C ARG A 29 14.74 2.04 7.27
N LEU A 30 15.44 3.00 6.66
CA LEU A 30 16.90 3.03 6.63
C LEU A 30 17.50 3.16 8.04
N THR A 31 16.87 3.97 8.90
CA THR A 31 17.28 4.12 10.30
C THR A 31 17.08 2.83 11.08
N ALA A 32 15.93 2.17 10.92
CA ALA A 32 15.65 0.88 11.55
C ALA A 32 16.64 -0.21 11.09
N ASP A 33 16.97 -0.27 9.79
CA ASP A 33 17.98 -1.20 9.25
C ASP A 33 19.35 -0.97 9.88
N LYS A 34 19.79 0.30 9.98
CA LYS A 34 21.09 0.64 10.54
C LYS A 34 21.17 0.38 12.03
N HIS A 35 20.13 0.70 12.79
CA HIS A 35 20.11 0.39 14.21
C HIS A 35 20.03 -1.11 14.49
N LEU A 36 19.32 -1.88 13.65
CA LEU A 36 19.30 -3.34 13.75
C LEU A 36 20.70 -3.92 13.51
N ALA A 37 21.39 -3.49 12.44
CA ALA A 37 22.76 -3.92 12.17
C ALA A 37 23.71 -3.61 13.34
N PHE A 38 23.64 -2.38 13.87
CA PHE A 38 24.44 -1.98 15.02
C PHE A 38 24.12 -2.78 16.28
N ALA A 39 22.84 -3.06 16.55
CA ALA A 39 22.43 -3.91 17.66
C ALA A 39 22.99 -5.34 17.53
N GLN A 40 22.96 -5.91 16.32
CA GLN A 40 23.52 -7.25 16.05
C GLN A 40 25.04 -7.30 16.19
N GLU A 41 25.76 -6.26 15.78
CA GLU A 41 27.21 -6.14 15.99
C GLU A 41 27.55 -6.10 17.49
N LEU A 42 26.83 -5.29 18.26
CA LEU A 42 27.02 -5.20 19.72
C LEU A 42 26.65 -6.50 20.43
N LEU A 43 25.59 -7.18 20.02
CA LEU A 43 25.21 -8.50 20.54
C LEU A 43 26.35 -9.50 20.39
N ARG A 44 26.90 -9.63 19.17
CA ARG A 44 28.03 -10.53 18.90
C ARG A 44 29.26 -10.13 19.72
N ALA A 45 29.54 -8.84 19.83
CA ALA A 45 30.70 -8.33 20.57
C ALA A 45 30.60 -8.52 22.10
N LEU A 46 29.39 -8.76 22.62
CA LEU A 46 29.08 -9.00 24.02
C LEU A 46 28.65 -10.44 24.30
N ALA A 47 28.74 -11.35 23.32
CA ALA A 47 28.18 -12.70 23.43
C ALA A 47 28.68 -13.47 24.65
N SER A 48 29.99 -13.41 24.94
CA SER A 48 30.62 -14.04 26.12
C SER A 48 30.19 -13.47 27.47
N GLN A 49 29.58 -12.28 27.50
CA GLN A 49 29.08 -11.64 28.72
C GLN A 49 27.56 -11.78 28.89
N ILE A 50 26.83 -12.12 27.82
CA ILE A 50 25.37 -12.25 27.84
C ILE A 50 25.01 -13.71 28.01
N ASP A 51 25.31 -14.53 26.99
CA ASP A 51 25.03 -15.95 26.76
C ASP A 51 24.95 -16.15 25.24
N GLU A 52 25.72 -17.10 24.70
CA GLU A 52 25.85 -17.28 23.25
C GLU A 52 24.55 -17.80 22.63
N ASP A 53 23.85 -18.73 23.31
CA ASP A 53 22.59 -19.29 22.84
C ASP A 53 21.52 -18.19 22.71
N LEU A 54 21.36 -17.33 23.72
CA LEU A 54 20.42 -16.20 23.67
C LEU A 54 20.76 -15.21 22.53
N VAL A 55 22.05 -14.97 22.25
CA VAL A 55 22.47 -14.08 21.16
C VAL A 55 22.09 -14.67 19.81
N ASP A 56 22.36 -15.95 19.59
CA ASP A 56 22.01 -16.63 18.34
C ASP A 56 20.49 -16.69 18.14
N ASP A 57 19.74 -16.96 19.21
CA ASP A 57 18.28 -16.95 19.22
C ASP A 57 17.70 -15.58 18.88
N LEU A 58 18.29 -14.49 19.39
CA LEU A 58 17.87 -13.11 19.09
C LEU A 58 18.12 -12.71 17.64
N ILE A 59 19.23 -13.18 17.05
CA ILE A 59 19.64 -12.81 15.69
C ILE A 59 18.89 -13.63 14.64
N SER A 60 18.69 -14.93 14.89
CA SER A 60 18.12 -15.87 13.91
C SER A 60 16.60 -16.01 13.99
N ALA A 61 15.95 -15.43 15.00
CA ALA A 61 14.51 -15.53 15.19
C ALA A 61 13.72 -15.05 13.96
N GLU A 62 12.85 -15.94 13.48
CA GLU A 62 11.78 -15.57 12.57
C GLU A 62 10.84 -14.56 13.26
N GLN A 63 10.29 -13.62 12.49
CA GLN A 63 9.45 -12.52 12.99
C GLN A 63 8.30 -12.22 12.03
N VAL A 64 7.62 -13.27 11.56
CA VAL A 64 6.56 -13.19 10.56
C VAL A 64 5.18 -13.13 11.21
N THR A 65 4.94 -13.93 12.26
CA THR A 65 3.65 -13.97 12.95
C THR A 65 3.64 -13.17 14.24
N GLU A 66 2.45 -12.83 14.74
CA GLU A 66 2.28 -12.21 16.07
C GLU A 66 2.89 -13.07 17.20
N ILE A 67 2.85 -14.41 17.06
CA ILE A 67 3.45 -15.32 18.03
C ILE A 67 4.98 -15.14 18.04
N ASP A 68 5.59 -15.03 16.86
CA ASP A 68 7.03 -14.87 16.72
C ASP A 68 7.50 -13.54 17.30
N ILE A 69 6.77 -12.45 17.01
CA ILE A 69 7.03 -11.13 17.58
C ILE A 69 6.92 -11.14 19.11
N ARG A 70 5.94 -11.86 19.68
CA ARG A 70 5.82 -12.01 21.14
C ARG A 70 6.98 -12.78 21.75
N ARG A 71 7.42 -13.89 21.12
CA ARG A 71 8.61 -14.64 21.56
C ARG A 71 9.86 -13.77 21.52
N GLN A 72 10.07 -13.03 20.43
CA GLN A 72 11.21 -12.12 20.29
C GLN A 72 11.20 -11.02 21.35
N ARG A 73 10.02 -10.47 21.69
CA ARG A 73 9.87 -9.50 22.78
C ARG A 73 10.22 -10.10 24.15
N GLY A 74 9.94 -11.39 24.36
CA GLY A 74 10.37 -12.13 25.55
C GLY A 74 11.89 -12.20 25.67
N ARG A 75 12.57 -12.66 24.60
CA ARG A 75 14.05 -12.69 24.53
C ARG A 75 14.66 -11.30 24.74
N LEU A 76 14.05 -10.28 24.14
CA LEU A 76 14.49 -8.89 24.30
C LEU A 76 14.34 -8.39 25.75
N ALA A 77 13.27 -8.79 26.46
CA ALA A 77 13.09 -8.42 27.86
C ALA A 77 14.18 -9.05 28.75
N GLU A 78 14.53 -10.31 28.50
CA GLU A 78 15.63 -11.00 29.16
C GLU A 78 16.98 -10.34 28.86
N LEU A 79 17.28 -10.06 27.57
CA LEU A 79 18.47 -9.33 27.16
C LEU A 79 18.61 -8.01 27.93
N LYS A 80 17.54 -7.21 27.98
CA LYS A 80 17.54 -5.92 28.67
C LYS A 80 17.81 -6.04 30.18
N GLN A 81 17.46 -7.15 30.81
CA GLN A 81 17.81 -7.40 32.22
C GLN A 81 19.30 -7.68 32.35
N ARG A 82 19.85 -8.62 31.56
CA ARG A 82 21.29 -8.98 31.59
C ARG A 82 22.19 -7.78 31.28
N LEU A 83 21.83 -6.94 30.30
CA LEU A 83 22.61 -5.76 29.92
C LEU A 83 22.76 -4.72 31.04
N ARG A 84 21.87 -4.68 32.03
CA ARG A 84 21.97 -3.75 33.16
C ARG A 84 23.06 -4.14 34.16
N GLU A 85 23.45 -5.41 34.17
CA GLU A 85 24.47 -5.95 35.08
C GLU A 85 25.88 -5.88 34.46
N ILE A 86 25.96 -5.75 33.14
CA ILE A 86 27.21 -5.65 32.39
C ILE A 86 27.78 -4.22 32.49
N LYS A 87 29.02 -4.12 32.98
CA LYS A 87 29.73 -2.83 33.15
C LYS A 87 30.38 -2.29 31.87
N ASP A 88 30.43 -3.10 30.83
CA ASP A 88 30.98 -2.70 29.53
C ASP A 88 30.16 -1.54 28.92
N PRO A 89 30.78 -0.42 28.51
CA PRO A 89 30.06 0.70 27.89
C PRO A 89 29.23 0.28 26.67
N ARG A 90 29.65 -0.76 25.95
CA ARG A 90 28.91 -1.33 24.82
C ARG A 90 27.53 -1.84 25.22
N ALA A 91 27.34 -2.28 26.46
CA ALA A 91 26.03 -2.74 26.95
C ALA A 91 25.01 -1.60 27.04
N GLN A 92 25.45 -0.40 27.42
CA GLN A 92 24.58 0.80 27.41
C GLN A 92 24.23 1.24 25.99
N HIS A 93 25.19 1.14 25.06
CA HIS A 93 24.91 1.39 23.65
C HIS A 93 23.91 0.38 23.08
N LEU A 94 24.07 -0.91 23.40
CA LEU A 94 23.12 -1.93 22.95
C LEU A 94 21.73 -1.68 23.55
N LEU A 95 21.65 -1.30 24.83
CA LEU A 95 20.38 -1.03 25.49
C LEU A 95 19.57 0.08 24.80
N SER A 96 20.23 1.10 24.24
CA SER A 96 19.57 2.22 23.55
C SER A 96 18.97 1.83 22.19
N VAL A 97 19.48 0.78 21.55
CA VAL A 97 19.01 0.29 20.23
C VAL A 97 18.34 -1.10 20.29
N ALA A 98 18.31 -1.76 21.45
CA ALA A 98 17.83 -3.15 21.58
C ALA A 98 16.40 -3.35 21.08
N ASP A 99 15.52 -2.33 21.18
CA ASP A 99 14.15 -2.38 20.67
C ASP A 99 14.04 -2.49 19.13
N GLN A 100 15.16 -2.41 18.42
CA GLN A 100 15.25 -2.62 16.97
C GLN A 100 15.47 -4.08 16.59
N LEU A 101 15.78 -4.96 17.57
CA LEU A 101 15.81 -6.41 17.39
C LEU A 101 14.42 -7.01 17.15
N VAL A 102 13.37 -6.25 17.46
CA VAL A 102 11.99 -6.56 17.07
C VAL A 102 11.69 -5.83 15.76
N ARG A 103 11.28 -6.59 14.73
CA ARG A 103 10.97 -6.06 13.39
C ARG A 103 9.99 -4.90 13.48
N ARG A 104 10.31 -3.81 12.78
CA ARG A 104 9.45 -2.63 12.63
C ARG A 104 8.77 -2.69 11.28
N SER A 105 7.44 -2.65 11.30
CA SER A 105 6.62 -2.46 10.09
C SER A 105 6.47 -0.97 9.82
N VAL A 106 7.00 -0.50 8.68
CA VAL A 106 6.96 0.90 8.26
C VAL A 106 5.82 1.07 7.25
N TRP A 107 4.83 1.89 7.62
CA TRP A 107 3.70 2.23 6.77
C TRP A 107 3.75 3.69 6.34
N ILE A 108 3.59 3.91 5.04
CA ILE A 108 3.53 5.22 4.40
C ILE A 108 2.10 5.38 3.89
N VAL A 109 1.36 6.32 4.45
CA VAL A 109 -0.07 6.47 4.18
C VAL A 109 -0.34 7.83 3.57
N GLY A 110 -1.04 7.88 2.44
CA GLY A 110 -1.44 9.13 1.82
C GLY A 110 -2.58 8.97 0.83
N GLY A 111 -3.10 10.10 0.34
CA GLY A 111 -4.19 10.14 -0.64
C GLY A 111 -3.70 10.05 -2.09
N ASP A 112 -4.65 10.04 -3.03
CA ASP A 112 -4.30 9.99 -4.45
C ASP A 112 -3.56 11.24 -4.96
N GLY A 113 -3.91 12.43 -4.49
CA GLY A 113 -3.19 13.66 -4.86
C GLY A 113 -1.71 13.66 -4.42
N TRP A 114 -1.34 12.87 -3.42
CA TRP A 114 0.07 12.66 -3.09
C TRP A 114 0.69 11.64 -4.05
N ALA A 115 0.18 10.41 -4.06
CA ALA A 115 0.83 9.29 -4.74
C ALA A 115 0.81 9.39 -6.27
N TYR A 116 -0.23 9.99 -6.84
CA TYR A 116 -0.36 10.12 -8.29
C TYR A 116 0.29 11.39 -8.81
N ASP A 117 0.32 12.46 -8.00
CA ASP A 117 0.75 13.79 -8.40
C ASP A 117 2.03 14.26 -7.71
N ILE A 118 1.93 15.00 -6.60
CA ILE A 118 3.06 15.79 -6.06
C ILE A 118 4.19 14.91 -5.51
N GLY A 119 3.86 13.80 -4.85
CA GLY A 119 4.84 12.85 -4.30
C GLY A 119 5.10 11.66 -5.22
N SER A 120 4.63 11.70 -6.47
CA SER A 120 4.68 10.52 -7.35
C SER A 120 6.09 10.07 -7.70
N SER A 121 7.06 10.98 -7.81
CA SER A 121 8.47 10.64 -8.00
C SER A 121 9.09 10.02 -6.75
N GLY A 122 8.70 10.50 -5.56
CA GLY A 122 9.13 9.93 -4.29
C GLY A 122 8.62 8.51 -4.10
N VAL A 123 7.32 8.28 -4.36
CA VAL A 123 6.70 6.95 -4.37
C VAL A 123 7.44 6.03 -5.34
N ASP A 124 7.66 6.48 -6.57
CA ASP A 124 8.39 5.72 -7.60
C ASP A 124 9.79 5.32 -7.14
N HIS A 125 10.58 6.26 -6.60
CA HIS A 125 11.93 6.00 -6.09
C HIS A 125 11.94 5.01 -4.92
N VAL A 126 11.00 5.15 -3.98
CA VAL A 126 10.90 4.26 -2.82
C VAL A 126 10.53 2.85 -3.25
N LEU A 127 9.58 2.69 -4.18
CA LEU A 127 9.24 1.39 -4.74
C LEU A 127 10.43 0.75 -5.49
N ALA A 128 11.19 1.55 -6.24
CA ALA A 128 12.39 1.08 -6.93
C ALA A 128 13.53 0.65 -5.98
N SER A 129 13.55 1.17 -4.76
CA SER A 129 14.65 0.95 -3.80
C SER A 129 14.78 -0.50 -3.29
N GLY A 130 13.72 -1.32 -3.45
CA GLY A 130 13.68 -2.69 -2.95
C GLY A 130 13.57 -2.82 -1.42
N ARG A 131 13.38 -1.71 -0.69
CA ARG A 131 13.32 -1.71 0.78
C ARG A 131 11.95 -2.19 1.29
N ASP A 132 11.96 -2.88 2.43
CA ASP A 132 10.76 -3.38 3.13
C ASP A 132 9.95 -2.22 3.73
N VAL A 133 9.05 -1.65 2.92
CA VAL A 133 8.11 -0.59 3.29
C VAL A 133 6.73 -0.87 2.70
N ASN A 134 5.70 -0.47 3.42
CA ASN A 134 4.31 -0.63 2.99
C ASN A 134 3.71 0.73 2.65
N ILE A 135 3.33 0.95 1.39
CA ILE A 135 2.64 2.16 0.94
C ILE A 135 1.14 1.87 0.83
N LEU A 136 0.32 2.63 1.55
CA LEU A 136 -1.13 2.62 1.46
C LEU A 136 -1.62 3.93 0.84
N VAL A 137 -2.19 3.83 -0.36
CA VAL A 137 -2.83 4.95 -1.05
C VAL A 137 -4.34 4.86 -0.86
N LEU A 138 -4.90 5.85 -0.15
CA LEU A 138 -6.34 6.04 0.00
C LEU A 138 -6.84 6.82 -1.22
N ASP A 139 -7.24 6.09 -2.26
CA ASP A 139 -7.57 6.67 -3.55
C ASP A 139 -9.02 7.16 -3.58
N THR A 140 -9.17 8.48 -3.40
CA THR A 140 -10.45 9.17 -3.47
C THR A 140 -10.72 9.76 -4.86
N GLU A 141 -9.81 9.58 -5.81
CA GLU A 141 -9.94 10.08 -7.18
C GLU A 141 -10.05 11.60 -7.34
N VAL A 142 -9.77 12.36 -6.27
CA VAL A 142 -9.74 13.83 -6.23
C VAL A 142 -8.90 14.28 -5.03
N TYR A 143 -8.48 15.55 -5.03
CA TYR A 143 -7.89 16.18 -3.84
C TYR A 143 -9.00 16.51 -2.83
N SER A 144 -9.39 15.50 -2.03
CA SER A 144 -10.54 15.59 -1.13
C SER A 144 -10.42 16.73 -0.11
N ASN A 145 -9.28 16.85 0.57
CA ASN A 145 -9.10 17.81 1.66
C ASN A 145 -9.20 19.29 1.21
N THR A 146 -8.68 19.61 0.01
CA THR A 146 -8.67 20.98 -0.52
C THR A 146 -9.95 21.33 -1.30
N GLY A 147 -10.98 20.48 -1.23
CA GLY A 147 -12.29 20.75 -1.80
C GLY A 147 -12.49 20.20 -3.22
N GLY A 148 -11.90 19.05 -3.54
CA GLY A 148 -12.22 18.26 -4.73
C GLY A 148 -11.60 18.75 -6.03
N GLN A 149 -10.31 19.09 -6.01
CA GLN A 149 -9.54 19.35 -7.23
C GLN A 149 -9.26 18.04 -7.99
N MET A 150 -9.16 18.16 -9.31
CA MET A 150 -8.71 17.09 -10.18
C MET A 150 -7.31 16.60 -9.78
N SER A 151 -7.12 15.27 -9.73
CA SER A 151 -5.83 14.58 -9.66
C SER A 151 -5.55 13.79 -10.94
N LYS A 152 -4.33 13.28 -11.12
CA LYS A 152 -4.06 12.26 -12.16
C LYS A 152 -4.80 10.94 -11.89
N SER A 153 -5.31 10.74 -10.68
CA SER A 153 -6.19 9.64 -10.31
C SER A 153 -7.66 9.86 -10.75
N THR A 154 -8.09 11.10 -10.97
CA THR A 154 -9.46 11.41 -11.41
C THR A 154 -9.82 10.66 -12.71
N PRO A 155 -10.98 9.98 -12.78
CA PRO A 155 -11.44 9.27 -13.96
C PRO A 155 -11.86 10.18 -15.11
N LEU A 156 -11.80 9.64 -16.33
CA LEU A 156 -12.38 10.26 -17.53
C LEU A 156 -13.86 10.56 -17.32
N GLY A 157 -14.29 11.78 -17.64
CA GLY A 157 -15.68 12.25 -17.50
C GLY A 157 -16.08 12.71 -16.10
N ALA A 158 -15.24 12.53 -15.08
CA ALA A 158 -15.55 13.03 -13.74
C ALA A 158 -15.35 14.55 -13.67
N VAL A 159 -16.34 15.26 -13.12
CA VAL A 159 -16.28 16.70 -12.86
C VAL A 159 -15.57 16.94 -11.52
N ALA A 160 -14.59 17.84 -11.54
CA ALA A 160 -13.84 18.29 -10.37
C ALA A 160 -13.37 19.75 -10.59
N LYS A 161 -12.84 20.41 -9.55
CA LYS A 161 -12.18 21.71 -9.79
C LYS A 161 -10.99 21.51 -10.74
N PHE A 162 -10.83 22.43 -11.70
CA PHE A 162 -9.93 22.31 -12.86
C PHE A 162 -10.30 21.25 -13.91
N ALA A 163 -11.47 20.62 -13.77
CA ALA A 163 -12.06 19.68 -14.74
C ALA A 163 -13.58 19.90 -14.82
N ALA A 164 -14.03 21.15 -14.99
CA ALA A 164 -15.44 21.52 -14.93
C ALA A 164 -16.29 20.88 -16.06
N ALA A 165 -15.69 20.68 -17.22
CA ALA A 165 -16.29 19.99 -18.38
C ALA A 165 -16.10 18.47 -18.34
N GLY A 166 -15.77 17.91 -17.16
CA GLY A 166 -15.29 16.54 -17.04
C GLY A 166 -13.82 16.42 -17.42
N LYS A 167 -13.09 15.55 -16.71
CA LYS A 167 -11.70 15.27 -17.07
C LYS A 167 -11.63 14.57 -18.42
N GLN A 168 -10.79 15.08 -19.31
CA GLN A 168 -10.66 14.64 -20.71
C GLN A 168 -9.64 13.51 -20.93
N SER A 169 -8.90 13.13 -19.88
CA SER A 169 -7.89 12.08 -19.94
C SER A 169 -8.22 10.90 -19.02
N GLY A 170 -7.71 9.72 -19.36
CA GLY A 170 -7.83 8.54 -18.52
C GLY A 170 -7.14 8.69 -17.15
N LYS A 171 -7.55 7.86 -16.19
CA LYS A 171 -6.87 7.71 -14.91
C LYS A 171 -5.47 7.13 -15.12
N LYS A 172 -4.45 7.73 -14.48
CA LYS A 172 -3.09 7.16 -14.43
C LYS A 172 -3.14 5.80 -13.74
N ASP A 173 -2.57 4.76 -14.35
CA ASP A 173 -2.58 3.41 -13.78
C ASP A 173 -1.32 3.13 -12.96
N LEU A 174 -1.34 3.58 -11.70
CA LEU A 174 -0.22 3.41 -10.77
C LEU A 174 0.08 1.94 -10.47
N ALA A 175 -0.92 1.04 -10.54
CA ALA A 175 -0.71 -0.38 -10.32
C ALA A 175 0.20 -0.97 -11.40
N LEU A 176 -0.09 -0.72 -12.68
CA LEU A 176 0.75 -1.20 -13.78
C LEU A 176 2.16 -0.61 -13.75
N GLN A 177 2.29 0.65 -13.37
CA GLN A 177 3.61 1.27 -13.20
C GLN A 177 4.43 0.54 -12.12
N ALA A 178 3.85 0.32 -10.94
CA ALA A 178 4.53 -0.40 -9.87
C ALA A 178 4.84 -1.87 -10.25
N ILE A 179 3.92 -2.57 -10.93
CA ILE A 179 4.14 -3.95 -11.40
C ILE A 179 5.32 -4.02 -12.38
N SER A 180 5.56 -2.96 -13.17
CA SER A 180 6.63 -2.95 -14.17
C SER A 180 8.04 -3.07 -13.57
N TYR A 181 8.23 -2.72 -12.29
CA TYR A 181 9.49 -2.95 -11.57
C TYR A 181 9.80 -4.43 -11.38
N GLY A 182 8.77 -5.28 -11.29
CA GLY A 182 8.94 -6.71 -11.07
C GLY A 182 9.38 -7.09 -9.65
N ASN A 183 9.68 -6.19 -8.73
CA ASN A 183 10.03 -6.55 -7.34
C ASN A 183 9.13 -5.86 -6.30
N VAL A 184 8.02 -5.25 -6.74
CA VAL A 184 7.06 -4.57 -5.89
C VAL A 184 5.83 -5.45 -5.71
N PHE A 185 5.38 -5.69 -4.47
CA PHE A 185 4.06 -6.24 -4.23
C PHE A 185 3.00 -5.17 -4.51
N VAL A 186 1.96 -5.48 -5.28
CA VAL A 186 0.92 -4.50 -5.63
C VAL A 186 -0.45 -5.10 -5.39
N ALA A 187 -1.33 -4.38 -4.69
CA ALA A 187 -2.73 -4.75 -4.56
C ALA A 187 -3.65 -3.58 -4.86
N ARG A 188 -4.76 -3.84 -5.56
CA ARG A 188 -5.89 -2.92 -5.66
C ARG A 188 -7.06 -3.52 -4.90
N ILE A 189 -7.54 -2.79 -3.89
CA ILE A 189 -8.54 -3.28 -2.94
C ILE A 189 -9.76 -2.36 -2.90
N ALA A 190 -10.91 -2.91 -2.52
CA ALA A 190 -12.11 -2.16 -2.18
C ALA A 190 -12.87 -2.91 -1.09
N LEU A 191 -12.90 -2.34 0.12
CA LEU A 191 -13.46 -2.98 1.30
C LEU A 191 -14.93 -3.36 1.10
N GLY A 192 -15.73 -2.46 0.51
CA GLY A 192 -17.16 -2.70 0.27
C GLY A 192 -17.43 -3.79 -0.77
N ALA A 193 -16.45 -4.13 -1.61
CA ALA A 193 -16.61 -5.16 -2.64
C ALA A 193 -16.16 -6.54 -2.17
N ASN A 194 -15.00 -6.63 -1.48
CA ASN A 194 -14.47 -7.89 -0.99
C ASN A 194 -13.58 -7.66 0.27
N PRO A 195 -14.17 -7.74 1.48
CA PRO A 195 -13.43 -7.59 2.73
C PRO A 195 -12.34 -8.65 2.95
N GLN A 196 -12.58 -9.88 2.49
CA GLN A 196 -11.64 -11.00 2.62
C GLN A 196 -10.40 -10.78 1.76
N GLN A 197 -10.58 -10.34 0.51
CA GLN A 197 -9.48 -9.95 -0.38
C GLN A 197 -8.70 -8.76 0.18
N THR A 198 -9.40 -7.80 0.78
CA THR A 198 -8.76 -6.67 1.47
C THR A 198 -7.84 -7.17 2.59
N LEU A 199 -8.33 -8.02 3.49
CA LEU A 199 -7.53 -8.59 4.58
C LEU A 199 -6.34 -9.40 4.05
N LEU A 200 -6.55 -10.20 3.01
CA LEU A 200 -5.49 -10.98 2.38
C LEU A 200 -4.38 -10.09 1.80
N ALA A 201 -4.76 -9.03 1.07
CA ALA A 201 -3.79 -8.09 0.51
C ALA A 201 -2.94 -7.40 1.58
N PHE A 202 -3.52 -7.00 2.71
CA PHE A 202 -2.75 -6.43 3.83
C PHE A 202 -1.77 -7.43 4.44
N ARG A 203 -2.17 -8.69 4.61
CA ARG A 203 -1.30 -9.75 5.14
C ARG A 203 -0.14 -10.07 4.19
N GLU A 204 -0.44 -10.22 2.90
CA GLU A 204 0.59 -10.51 1.89
C GLU A 204 1.56 -9.34 1.72
N ALA A 205 1.06 -8.10 1.70
CA ALA A 205 1.90 -6.91 1.62
C ALA A 205 2.87 -6.80 2.79
N GLU A 206 2.39 -7.02 4.02
CA GLU A 206 3.20 -6.89 5.24
C GLU A 206 4.25 -8.00 5.36
N ALA A 207 3.89 -9.22 4.95
CA ALA A 207 4.77 -10.38 4.95
C ALA A 207 5.80 -10.37 3.80
N TYR A 208 5.58 -9.54 2.77
CA TYR A 208 6.51 -9.43 1.66
C TYR A 208 7.78 -8.71 2.08
N ASN A 209 8.93 -9.37 1.93
CA ASN A 209 10.25 -8.80 2.25
C ASN A 209 10.73 -7.85 1.13
N GLY A 210 10.03 -6.73 0.96
CA GLY A 210 10.30 -5.75 -0.08
C GLY A 210 9.24 -4.65 -0.11
N PRO A 211 9.24 -3.80 -1.15
CA PRO A 211 8.30 -2.71 -1.25
C PRO A 211 6.91 -3.22 -1.61
N SER A 212 5.91 -2.73 -0.88
CA SER A 212 4.50 -3.08 -1.06
C SER A 212 3.67 -1.83 -1.34
N LEU A 213 2.74 -1.91 -2.29
CA LEU A 213 1.80 -0.85 -2.66
C LEU A 213 0.37 -1.36 -2.61
N ILE A 214 -0.45 -0.78 -1.74
CA ILE A 214 -1.89 -1.04 -1.66
C ILE A 214 -2.65 0.21 -2.13
N LEU A 215 -3.42 0.06 -3.20
CA LEU A 215 -4.33 1.08 -3.72
C LEU A 215 -5.76 0.78 -3.23
N ALA A 216 -6.26 1.57 -2.29
CA ALA A 216 -7.56 1.35 -1.67
C ALA A 216 -8.60 2.34 -2.20
N TYR A 217 -9.66 1.83 -2.84
CA TYR A 217 -10.79 2.67 -3.23
C TYR A 217 -11.42 3.30 -1.99
N SER A 218 -11.42 4.63 -1.93
CA SER A 218 -11.86 5.40 -0.78
C SER A 218 -12.99 6.32 -1.22
N HIS A 219 -14.23 5.92 -0.96
CA HIS A 219 -15.40 6.72 -1.35
C HIS A 219 -15.41 8.04 -0.55
N CYS A 220 -15.81 9.14 -1.19
CA CYS A 220 -15.68 10.48 -0.61
C CYS A 220 -16.95 11.30 -0.82
N ILE A 221 -17.21 12.25 0.07
CA ILE A 221 -18.27 13.25 -0.08
C ILE A 221 -18.16 14.03 -1.40
N ALA A 222 -16.94 14.20 -1.93
CA ALA A 222 -16.68 14.88 -3.20
C ALA A 222 -17.24 14.09 -4.41
N HIS A 223 -17.55 12.81 -4.26
CA HIS A 223 -18.25 12.04 -5.29
C HIS A 223 -19.73 12.42 -5.38
N GLY A 224 -20.29 12.97 -4.30
CA GLY A 224 -21.70 13.31 -4.15
C GLY A 224 -22.57 12.07 -4.18
N ILE A 225 -22.30 11.16 -3.24
CA ILE A 225 -23.06 9.93 -2.99
C ILE A 225 -23.68 9.98 -1.60
N ASN A 226 -24.67 9.12 -1.34
CA ASN A 226 -25.12 8.91 0.04
C ASN A 226 -24.04 8.11 0.80
N MET A 227 -23.34 8.77 1.73
CA MET A 227 -22.23 8.18 2.49
C MET A 227 -22.66 6.98 3.36
N GLN A 228 -23.93 6.87 3.74
CA GLN A 228 -24.45 5.68 4.44
C GLN A 228 -24.40 4.42 3.57
N ARG A 229 -24.39 4.59 2.24
CA ARG A 229 -24.32 3.52 1.23
C ARG A 229 -22.96 3.50 0.52
N GLY A 230 -21.92 4.05 1.15
CA GLY A 230 -20.59 4.13 0.56
C GLY A 230 -20.02 2.77 0.16
N LEU A 231 -20.22 1.74 0.98
CA LEU A 231 -19.78 0.37 0.71
C LEU A 231 -20.51 -0.26 -0.50
N ASP A 232 -21.83 -0.05 -0.61
CA ASP A 232 -22.60 -0.47 -1.79
C ASP A 232 -22.01 0.16 -3.06
N GLN A 233 -21.65 1.44 -3.01
CA GLN A 233 -21.05 2.13 -4.14
C GLN A 233 -19.63 1.61 -4.47
N GLN A 234 -18.84 1.19 -3.47
CA GLN A 234 -17.56 0.51 -3.72
C GLN A 234 -17.79 -0.84 -4.42
N HIS A 235 -18.80 -1.61 -3.99
CA HIS A 235 -19.16 -2.86 -4.65
C HIS A 235 -19.53 -2.64 -6.12
N LEU A 236 -20.37 -1.64 -6.40
CA LEU A 236 -20.72 -1.26 -7.78
C LEU A 236 -19.52 -0.77 -8.60
N ALA A 237 -18.54 -0.12 -7.98
CA ALA A 237 -17.30 0.27 -8.66
C ALA A 237 -16.52 -0.96 -9.17
N VAL A 238 -16.52 -2.05 -8.41
CA VAL A 238 -15.90 -3.32 -8.84
C VAL A 238 -16.76 -4.03 -9.89
N GLU A 239 -18.08 -4.16 -9.64
CA GLU A 239 -19.00 -4.85 -10.55
C GLU A 239 -19.12 -4.18 -11.92
N SER A 240 -18.86 -2.87 -12.02
CA SER A 240 -18.81 -2.13 -13.29
C SER A 240 -17.47 -2.16 -14.01
N GLY A 241 -16.43 -2.74 -13.38
CA GLY A 241 -15.06 -2.70 -13.89
C GLY A 241 -14.35 -1.36 -13.69
N HIS A 242 -14.99 -0.35 -13.07
CA HIS A 242 -14.34 0.92 -12.75
C HIS A 242 -13.09 0.71 -11.88
N TRP A 243 -13.19 -0.21 -10.92
CA TRP A 243 -12.15 -0.54 -9.95
C TRP A 243 -11.91 -2.07 -9.84
N PRO A 244 -11.21 -2.70 -10.79
CA PRO A 244 -10.92 -4.14 -10.72
C PRO A 244 -10.03 -4.45 -9.52
N LEU A 245 -10.29 -5.55 -8.81
CA LEU A 245 -9.48 -6.01 -7.69
C LEU A 245 -8.37 -6.91 -8.19
N LEU A 246 -7.14 -6.67 -7.76
CA LEU A 246 -5.98 -7.44 -8.19
C LEU A 246 -4.94 -7.51 -7.09
N ARG A 247 -4.09 -8.53 -7.17
CA ARG A 247 -2.85 -8.67 -6.42
C ARG A 247 -1.74 -9.08 -7.36
N TYR A 248 -0.55 -8.55 -7.11
CA TYR A 248 0.68 -8.93 -7.77
C TYR A 248 1.70 -9.26 -6.70
N ASN A 249 2.06 -10.53 -6.57
CA ASN A 249 3.02 -11.01 -5.58
C ASN A 249 4.30 -11.51 -6.26
N PRO A 250 5.41 -10.76 -6.17
CA PRO A 250 6.69 -11.20 -6.74
C PRO A 250 7.24 -12.51 -6.16
N ALA A 251 6.90 -12.85 -4.92
CA ALA A 251 7.50 -13.99 -4.22
C ALA A 251 7.13 -15.33 -4.87
N VAL A 252 5.95 -15.45 -5.47
CA VAL A 252 5.47 -16.73 -6.07
C VAL A 252 6.11 -17.03 -7.44
N ARG A 253 6.95 -16.14 -7.98
CA ARG A 253 7.63 -16.42 -9.25
C ARG A 253 8.69 -17.50 -9.13
N GLU A 254 9.32 -17.63 -7.96
CA GLU A 254 10.34 -18.65 -7.72
C GLU A 254 9.76 -20.07 -7.82
N SER A 255 8.46 -20.24 -7.53
CA SER A 255 7.72 -21.49 -7.74
C SER A 255 7.15 -21.65 -9.17
N GLY A 256 7.38 -20.69 -10.07
CA GLY A 256 6.89 -20.70 -11.45
C GLY A 256 5.41 -20.27 -11.61
N GLU A 257 4.76 -19.89 -10.51
CA GLU A 257 3.36 -19.45 -10.51
C GLU A 257 3.20 -18.05 -11.12
N ASN A 258 1.99 -17.74 -11.60
CA ASN A 258 1.68 -16.41 -12.07
C ASN A 258 1.62 -15.43 -10.88
N PRO A 259 2.49 -14.42 -10.81
CA PRO A 259 2.46 -13.43 -9.73
C PRO A 259 1.21 -12.56 -9.76
N PHE A 260 0.53 -12.43 -10.90
CA PHE A 260 -0.63 -11.56 -11.09
C PHE A 260 -1.94 -12.35 -10.93
N VAL A 261 -2.72 -11.98 -9.92
CA VAL A 261 -4.05 -12.51 -9.65
C VAL A 261 -5.08 -11.40 -9.84
N LEU A 262 -6.06 -11.65 -10.71
CA LEU A 262 -7.23 -10.79 -10.87
C LEU A 262 -8.35 -11.31 -9.96
N ASP A 263 -8.53 -10.68 -8.81
CA ASP A 263 -9.44 -11.15 -7.75
C ASP A 263 -10.92 -10.78 -8.01
N SER A 264 -11.18 -9.76 -8.83
CA SER A 264 -12.54 -9.43 -9.26
C SER A 264 -12.97 -10.28 -10.46
N GLY A 265 -14.26 -10.57 -10.58
CA GLY A 265 -14.84 -11.14 -11.81
C GLY A 265 -15.07 -10.09 -12.89
N ARG A 266 -15.34 -10.55 -14.13
CA ARG A 266 -15.65 -9.66 -15.27
C ARG A 266 -16.76 -8.65 -14.93
N PRO A 267 -16.73 -7.43 -15.51
CA PRO A 267 -17.78 -6.43 -15.29
C PRO A 267 -19.16 -7.01 -15.58
N LYS A 268 -20.07 -6.91 -14.62
CA LYS A 268 -21.45 -7.45 -14.68
C LYS A 268 -22.49 -6.37 -14.96
N ILE A 269 -22.16 -5.11 -14.70
CA ILE A 269 -23.03 -3.96 -14.96
C ILE A 269 -22.34 -2.94 -15.87
N PRO A 270 -23.10 -2.17 -16.67
CA PRO A 270 -22.55 -1.05 -17.43
C PRO A 270 -21.94 0.02 -16.52
N LEU A 271 -20.85 0.65 -16.96
CA LEU A 271 -20.15 1.71 -16.22
C LEU A 271 -21.07 2.88 -15.88
N LYS A 272 -21.98 3.21 -16.80
CA LYS A 272 -23.01 4.26 -16.64
C LYS A 272 -23.88 4.03 -15.40
N GLN A 273 -24.23 2.77 -15.09
CA GLN A 273 -25.07 2.43 -13.93
C GLN A 273 -24.37 2.72 -12.60
N TYR A 274 -23.05 2.51 -12.52
CA TYR A 274 -22.26 2.90 -11.35
C TYR A 274 -22.06 4.42 -11.28
N ARG A 275 -21.63 5.04 -12.39
CA ARG A 275 -21.25 6.46 -12.42
C ARG A 275 -22.41 7.40 -12.18
N TYR A 276 -23.60 7.09 -12.71
CA TYR A 276 -24.79 7.90 -12.48
C TYR A 276 -25.44 7.68 -11.12
N ASN A 277 -24.75 7.04 -10.17
CA ASN A 277 -25.06 7.19 -8.75
C ASN A 277 -24.36 8.40 -8.12
N GLU A 278 -23.36 8.98 -8.79
CA GLU A 278 -22.49 10.00 -8.22
C GLU A 278 -22.73 11.37 -8.89
N VAL A 279 -22.89 12.41 -8.08
CA VAL A 279 -23.12 13.78 -8.58
C VAL A 279 -21.97 14.25 -9.49
N ARG A 280 -20.73 13.83 -9.23
CA ARG A 280 -19.56 14.21 -10.05
C ARG A 280 -19.64 13.78 -11.52
N TYR A 281 -20.53 12.86 -11.89
CA TYR A 281 -20.84 12.54 -13.29
C TYR A 281 -22.18 13.11 -13.74
N LYS A 282 -23.19 13.15 -12.86
CA LYS A 282 -24.53 13.71 -13.17
C LYS A 282 -24.47 15.17 -13.59
N VAL A 283 -23.61 15.97 -12.96
CA VAL A 283 -23.50 17.41 -13.26
C VAL A 283 -23.18 17.61 -14.74
N LEU A 284 -22.25 16.85 -15.31
CA LEU A 284 -21.91 16.96 -16.72
C LEU A 284 -23.06 16.52 -17.63
N ALA A 285 -23.76 15.45 -17.27
CA ALA A 285 -24.94 14.99 -18.00
C ALA A 285 -26.07 16.03 -18.03
N HIS A 286 -26.15 16.89 -17.02
CA HIS A 286 -27.11 18.00 -16.98
C HIS A 286 -26.63 19.24 -17.73
N THR A 287 -25.35 19.62 -17.60
CA THR A 287 -24.83 20.87 -18.18
C THR A 287 -24.43 20.74 -19.64
N ASN A 288 -23.92 19.58 -20.06
CA ASN A 288 -23.54 19.28 -21.43
C ASN A 288 -23.81 17.79 -21.76
N PRO A 289 -25.08 17.43 -22.08
CA PRO A 289 -25.48 16.03 -22.27
C PRO A 289 -24.74 15.32 -23.40
N LYS A 290 -24.40 16.03 -24.47
CA LYS A 290 -23.69 15.46 -25.63
C LYS A 290 -22.28 15.02 -25.25
N GLU A 291 -21.52 15.92 -24.63
CA GLU A 291 -20.18 15.63 -24.12
C GLU A 291 -20.20 14.51 -23.07
N ALA A 292 -21.20 14.52 -22.18
CA ALA A 292 -21.34 13.51 -21.15
C ALA A 292 -21.51 12.09 -21.73
N GLU A 293 -22.31 11.95 -22.79
CA GLU A 293 -22.49 10.65 -23.46
C GLU A 293 -21.21 10.22 -24.18
N GLU A 294 -20.56 11.12 -24.93
CA GLU A 294 -19.30 10.84 -25.63
C GLU A 294 -18.19 10.38 -24.65
N LEU A 295 -18.04 11.06 -23.51
CA LEU A 295 -17.08 10.69 -22.48
C LEU A 295 -17.47 9.41 -21.74
N MET A 296 -18.76 9.12 -21.58
CA MET A 296 -19.23 7.87 -20.97
C MET A 296 -18.90 6.67 -21.85
N ASP A 297 -19.14 6.76 -23.16
CA ASP A 297 -18.82 5.72 -24.13
C ASP A 297 -17.30 5.48 -24.18
N LEU A 298 -16.51 6.56 -24.27
CA LEU A 298 -15.05 6.47 -24.23
C LEU A 298 -14.55 5.84 -22.92
N ALA A 299 -15.19 6.16 -21.79
CA ALA A 299 -14.84 5.58 -20.50
C ALA A 299 -15.21 4.10 -20.40
N GLN A 300 -16.34 3.68 -20.95
CA GLN A 300 -16.72 2.26 -21.02
C GLN A 300 -15.69 1.48 -21.85
N HIS A 301 -15.28 2.02 -23.01
CA HIS A 301 -14.21 1.43 -23.81
C HIS A 301 -12.88 1.35 -23.05
N ALA A 302 -12.50 2.41 -22.33
CA ALA A 302 -11.27 2.42 -21.54
C ALA A 302 -11.27 1.41 -20.39
N VAL A 303 -12.40 1.24 -19.70
CA VAL A 303 -12.58 0.22 -18.65
C VAL A 303 -12.46 -1.18 -19.24
N ASN A 304 -13.16 -1.45 -20.35
CA ASN A 304 -13.10 -2.76 -21.02
C ASN A 304 -11.66 -3.08 -21.49
N ARG A 305 -10.96 -2.09 -22.04
CA ARG A 305 -9.57 -2.28 -22.49
C ARG A 305 -8.63 -2.58 -21.33
N ARG A 306 -8.76 -1.85 -20.21
CA ARG A 306 -7.97 -2.12 -18.99
C ARG A 306 -8.24 -3.51 -18.45
N TRP A 307 -9.51 -3.92 -18.44
CA TRP A 307 -9.90 -5.26 -18.05
C TRP A 307 -9.19 -6.32 -18.90
N SER A 308 -9.24 -6.20 -20.22
CA SER A 308 -8.57 -7.13 -21.13
C SER A 308 -7.07 -7.24 -20.86
N ILE A 309 -6.38 -6.12 -20.60
CA ILE A 309 -4.96 -6.13 -20.24
C ILE A 309 -4.71 -6.94 -18.95
N TYR A 310 -5.51 -6.74 -17.91
CA TYR A 310 -5.35 -7.48 -16.66
C TYR A 310 -5.72 -8.96 -16.80
N GLU A 311 -6.74 -9.27 -17.58
CA GLU A 311 -7.13 -10.65 -17.86
C GLU A 311 -6.03 -11.40 -18.63
N GLU A 312 -5.42 -10.75 -19.62
CA GLU A 312 -4.24 -11.29 -20.29
C GLU A 312 -3.08 -11.50 -19.32
N MET A 313 -2.83 -10.57 -18.40
CA MET A 313 -1.78 -10.73 -17.38
C MET A 313 -2.07 -11.88 -16.42
N ALA A 314 -3.33 -12.09 -16.02
CA ALA A 314 -3.73 -13.20 -15.17
C ALA A 314 -3.65 -14.57 -15.88
N ALA A 315 -3.73 -14.60 -17.21
CA ALA A 315 -3.60 -15.82 -18.01
C ALA A 315 -2.15 -16.19 -18.37
N ARG A 316 -1.18 -15.32 -18.11
CA ARG A 316 0.24 -15.53 -18.46
C ARG A 316 0.92 -16.55 -17.53
N SER A 317 1.98 -17.18 -18.04
CA SER A 317 2.94 -17.90 -17.18
C SER A 317 3.80 -16.90 -16.40
N GLY A 318 4.19 -17.26 -15.17
CA GLY A 318 5.08 -16.46 -14.32
C GLY A 318 6.40 -16.07 -15.01
N ALA A 319 6.90 -16.89 -15.93
CA ALA A 319 8.12 -16.64 -16.70
C ALA A 319 8.05 -15.44 -17.67
N THR A 320 6.84 -14.93 -17.97
CA THR A 320 6.65 -13.79 -18.87
C THR A 320 6.68 -12.43 -18.17
N PHE A 321 6.74 -12.43 -16.84
CA PHE A 321 6.93 -11.22 -16.05
C PHE A 321 8.41 -10.90 -15.90
N GLN A 322 8.74 -9.64 -15.59
CA GLN A 322 10.11 -9.24 -15.29
C GLN A 322 10.73 -10.18 -14.24
N PRO A 323 12.03 -10.53 -14.37
CA PRO A 323 12.69 -11.36 -13.37
C PRO A 323 12.74 -10.63 -12.02
N LYS A 324 12.97 -11.38 -10.94
CA LYS A 324 13.26 -10.77 -9.64
C LYS A 324 14.65 -10.15 -9.71
N PHE A 325 14.70 -8.83 -9.80
CA PHE A 325 15.96 -8.08 -9.67
C PHE A 325 16.38 -8.10 -8.19
N LYS A 326 17.67 -8.38 -7.93
CA LYS A 326 18.25 -8.38 -6.58
C LYS A 326 18.42 -6.95 -6.06
#